data_AF-X1TW48-F1
#
_entry.id   AF-X1TW48-F1
#
_cell.length_a   1.000
_cell.length_b   1.000
_cell.length_c   1.000
_cell.angle_alpha   90.00
_cell.angle_beta   90.00
_cell.angle_gamma   90.00
#
_symmetry.space_group_name_H-M   'P 1'
#
loop_
_entity.id
_entity.type
_entity.pdbx_description
1 polymer ?
#
loop_
_entity_poly.entity_id
_entity_poly.type
_entity_poly.pdbx_seq_one_letter_code
_entity_poly.pdbx_strand_id
1 'polypeptide(L)'
;KIPLDDKTTFSALQKGKTLGVFQLESSGMSSLLKRLSPSHLNDVIAALSLYRPGPLDSGMTEHYLKRKRGEEEIDYLHPKLKPILKDTYGVILYQEQVMQVVSVFACLGLGEADLFRRAISSRSPVEMERQRDNFLRKAI
;
A
#
# COMPACT_ATOMS: atom_id res chain seq x y z
N LYS A 1 28.32 5.14 4.77
CA LYS A 1 26.94 4.78 4.34
C LYS A 1 26.18 4.33 5.58
N ILE A 2 24.95 4.79 5.79
CA ILE A 2 24.14 4.47 6.98
C ILE A 2 23.32 3.18 6.70
N PRO A 3 23.22 2.23 7.65
CA PRO A 3 22.40 1.02 7.51
C PRO A 3 20.89 1.34 7.50
N LEU A 4 20.10 0.56 6.77
CA LEU A 4 18.64 0.73 6.66
C LEU A 4 17.84 -0.12 7.68
N ASP A 5 18.55 -0.91 8.48
CA ASP A 5 18.06 -1.88 9.46
C ASP A 5 18.55 -1.55 10.89
N ASP A 6 18.89 -0.28 11.15
CA ASP A 6 19.37 0.15 12.46
C ASP A 6 18.31 -0.04 13.57
N LYS A 7 18.56 -0.99 14.47
CA LYS A 7 17.64 -1.37 15.55
C LYS A 7 17.33 -0.21 16.49
N THR A 8 18.29 0.67 16.73
CA THR A 8 18.10 1.83 17.62
C THR A 8 17.05 2.78 17.05
N THR A 9 17.14 3.05 15.75
CA THR A 9 16.19 3.86 14.99
C THR A 9 14.79 3.25 15.05
N PHE A 10 14.63 1.97 14.72
CA PHE A 10 13.29 1.34 14.77
C PHE A 10 12.72 1.27 16.18
N SER A 11 13.52 1.02 17.21
CA SER A 11 13.06 1.07 18.61
C SER A 11 12.56 2.47 19.01
N ALA A 12 13.18 3.55 18.52
CA ALA A 12 12.69 4.90 18.75
C ALA A 12 11.34 5.15 18.05
N LEU A 13 11.20 4.72 16.78
CA LEU A 13 9.97 4.83 16.01
C LEU A 13 8.80 4.02 16.61
N GLN A 14 9.07 2.79 17.06
CA GLN A 14 8.09 1.93 17.75
C GLN A 14 7.58 2.57 19.05
N LYS A 15 8.42 3.36 19.74
CA LYS A 15 8.05 4.14 20.93
C LYS A 15 7.39 5.48 20.59
N GLY A 16 7.24 5.81 19.29
CA GLY A 16 6.70 7.08 18.80
C GLY A 16 7.58 8.29 19.14
N LYS A 17 8.89 8.09 19.34
CA LYS A 17 9.85 9.17 19.60
C LYS A 17 10.24 9.84 18.28
N THR A 18 9.33 10.62 17.72
CA THR A 18 9.44 11.19 16.36
C THR A 18 9.49 12.70 16.29
N LEU A 19 9.61 13.39 17.44
CA LEU A 19 9.76 14.84 17.45
C LEU A 19 11.04 15.25 16.71
N GLY A 20 10.92 16.16 15.73
CA GLY A 20 12.04 16.58 14.87
C GLY A 20 12.45 15.56 13.81
N VAL A 21 11.70 14.47 13.64
CA VAL A 21 11.91 13.48 12.58
C VAL A 21 11.01 13.83 11.41
N PHE A 22 11.62 14.27 10.30
CA PHE A 22 10.92 14.70 9.08
C PHE A 22 9.75 13.78 8.71
N GLN A 23 8.59 14.38 8.45
CA GLN A 23 7.30 13.73 8.13
C GLN A 23 6.65 12.89 9.24
N LEU A 24 7.36 12.57 10.32
CA LEU A 24 6.88 11.65 11.37
C LEU A 24 6.44 12.35 12.67
N GLU A 25 6.51 13.68 12.72
CA GLU A 25 6.40 14.48 13.95
C GLU A 25 4.97 14.60 14.51
N SER A 26 3.95 14.49 13.64
CA SER A 26 2.56 14.72 14.07
C SER A 26 2.12 13.68 15.11
N SER A 27 1.26 14.09 16.04
CA SER A 27 0.77 13.22 17.12
C SER A 27 0.07 11.97 16.58
N GLY A 28 -0.76 12.10 15.54
CA GLY A 28 -1.41 10.96 14.93
C GLY A 28 -0.45 10.04 14.17
N MET A 29 0.58 10.58 13.50
CA MET A 29 1.62 9.76 12.88
C MET A 29 2.43 8.99 13.93
N SER A 30 2.82 9.65 15.03
CA SER A 30 3.49 9.00 16.17
C SER A 30 2.62 7.87 16.75
N SER A 31 1.31 8.10 16.88
CA SER A 31 0.35 7.07 17.32
C SER A 31 0.27 5.90 16.33
N LEU A 32 0.19 6.19 15.02
CA LEU A 32 0.19 5.17 13.98
C LEU A 32 1.47 4.33 14.03
N LEU A 33 2.65 4.93 14.18
CA LEU A 33 3.92 4.22 14.27
C LEU A 33 3.99 3.28 15.48
N LYS A 34 3.46 3.69 16.63
CA LYS A 34 3.34 2.81 17.81
C LYS A 34 2.48 1.58 17.51
N ARG A 35 1.35 1.77 16.83
CA ARG A 35 0.42 0.69 16.46
C ARG A 35 0.99 -0.22 15.36
N LEU A 36 1.70 0.38 14.41
CA LEU A 36 2.32 -0.30 13.28
C LEU A 36 3.56 -1.09 13.70
N SER A 37 4.27 -0.63 14.73
CA SER A 37 5.54 -1.19 15.20
C SER A 37 6.53 -1.45 14.04
N PRO A 38 7.08 -0.39 13.42
CA PRO A 38 7.96 -0.54 12.26
C PRO A 38 9.23 -1.29 12.64
N SER A 39 9.65 -2.22 11.78
CA SER A 39 10.84 -3.06 11.97
C SER A 39 11.85 -2.93 10.83
N HIS A 40 11.43 -2.39 9.69
CA HIS A 40 12.23 -2.18 8.49
C HIS A 40 11.75 -0.91 7.77
N LEU A 41 12.56 -0.39 6.84
CA LEU A 41 12.26 0.84 6.12
C LEU A 41 10.89 0.81 5.39
N ASN A 42 10.50 -0.33 4.83
CA ASN A 42 9.22 -0.50 4.15
C ASN A 42 8.01 -0.22 5.06
N ASP A 43 8.13 -0.46 6.38
CA ASP A 43 7.07 -0.10 7.32
C ASP A 43 6.92 1.41 7.46
N VAL A 44 8.02 2.16 7.39
CA VAL A 44 7.97 3.64 7.43
C VAL A 44 7.32 4.18 6.15
N ILE A 45 7.67 3.59 4.99
CA ILE A 45 7.04 3.91 3.71
C ILE A 45 5.54 3.61 3.78
N ALA A 46 5.15 2.46 4.33
CA ALA A 46 3.74 2.10 4.51
C ALA A 46 3.01 3.08 5.45
N ALA A 47 3.63 3.48 6.57
CA ALA A 47 3.05 4.47 7.49
C ALA A 47 2.73 5.78 6.79
N LEU A 48 3.64 6.29 5.96
CA LEU A 48 3.44 7.51 5.17
C LEU A 48 2.31 7.39 4.14
N SER A 49 2.12 6.21 3.57
CA SER A 49 1.00 5.94 2.66
C SER A 49 -0.33 5.80 3.39
N LEU A 50 -0.35 5.13 4.54
CA LEU A 50 -1.55 4.87 5.35
C LEU A 50 -2.04 6.11 6.11
N TYR A 51 -1.16 7.02 6.50
CA TYR A 51 -1.53 8.25 7.21
C TYR A 51 -2.01 9.34 6.25
N ARG A 52 -3.07 9.03 5.51
CA ARG A 52 -3.76 9.93 4.58
C ARG A 52 -5.27 9.76 4.74
N PRO A 53 -6.09 10.78 4.41
CA PRO A 53 -7.55 10.72 4.61
C PRO A 53 -8.19 9.46 4.00
N GLY A 54 -7.90 9.15 2.73
CA GLY A 54 -8.51 7.99 2.04
C GLY A 54 -8.29 6.64 2.75
N PRO A 55 -7.04 6.22 3.02
CA PRO A 55 -6.77 4.98 3.76
C PRO A 55 -7.32 4.96 5.19
N LEU A 56 -7.31 6.09 5.89
CA LEU A 56 -7.86 6.20 7.25
C LEU A 56 -9.39 6.05 7.26
N ASP A 57 -10.09 6.70 6.33
CA ASP A 57 -11.55 6.73 6.27
C ASP A 57 -12.15 5.41 5.73
N SER A 58 -11.39 4.65 4.95
CA SER A 58 -11.85 3.40 4.33
C SER A 58 -11.67 2.15 5.20
N GLY A 59 -11.07 2.27 6.39
CA GLY A 59 -10.72 1.12 7.23
C GLY A 59 -9.51 0.32 6.74
N MET A 60 -8.90 0.72 5.60
CA MET A 60 -7.71 0.10 5.02
C MET A 60 -6.55 0.02 6.03
N THR A 61 -6.32 1.11 6.78
CA THR A 61 -5.27 1.17 7.80
C THR A 61 -5.47 0.12 8.90
N GLU A 62 -6.71 -0.14 9.31
CA GLU A 62 -7.00 -1.13 10.35
C GLU A 62 -6.73 -2.56 9.87
N HIS A 63 -7.14 -2.90 8.65
CA HIS A 63 -6.83 -4.21 8.04
C HIS A 63 -5.32 -4.43 7.91
N TYR A 64 -4.58 -3.42 7.43
CA TYR A 64 -3.12 -3.51 7.33
C TYR A 64 -2.49 -3.80 8.69
N LEU A 65 -2.90 -3.05 9.72
CA LEU A 65 -2.37 -3.17 11.08
C LEU A 65 -2.68 -4.54 11.71
N LYS A 66 -3.92 -5.02 11.61
CA LYS A 66 -4.34 -6.32 12.16
C LYS A 66 -3.61 -7.46 11.47
N ARG A 67 -3.55 -7.47 10.14
CA ARG A 67 -2.86 -8.51 9.36
C ARG A 67 -1.37 -8.54 9.64
N LYS A 68 -0.72 -7.37 9.75
CA LYS A 68 0.69 -7.29 10.15
C LYS A 68 0.96 -7.94 11.52
N ARG A 69 0.02 -7.78 12.47
CA ARG A 69 0.14 -8.36 13.82
C ARG A 69 -0.35 -9.81 13.91
N GLY A 70 -0.86 -10.39 12.82
CA GLY A 70 -1.45 -11.73 12.81
C GLY A 70 -2.80 -11.81 13.54
N GLU A 71 -3.49 -10.67 13.70
CA GLU A 71 -4.83 -10.59 14.31
C GLU A 71 -5.95 -10.77 13.28
N GLU A 72 -5.60 -10.78 12.00
CA GLU A 72 -6.52 -11.00 10.87
C GLU A 72 -5.78 -11.82 9.81
N GLU A 73 -6.45 -12.84 9.27
CA GLU A 73 -5.92 -13.66 8.18
C GLU A 73 -5.82 -12.84 6.88
N ILE A 74 -4.76 -13.10 6.12
CA ILE A 74 -4.56 -12.45 4.82
C ILE A 74 -5.29 -13.27 3.75
N ASP A 75 -6.47 -12.79 3.35
CA ASP A 75 -7.19 -13.38 2.22
C ASP A 75 -6.82 -12.69 0.90
N TYR A 76 -6.58 -13.50 -0.12
CA TYR A 76 -6.30 -13.05 -1.49
C TYR A 76 -7.39 -13.56 -2.41
N LEU A 77 -8.07 -12.66 -3.11
CA LEU A 77 -9.12 -13.01 -4.09
C LEU A 77 -8.63 -13.96 -5.19
N HIS A 78 -7.33 -13.98 -5.46
CA HIS A 78 -6.72 -14.87 -6.43
C HIS A 78 -5.23 -15.12 -6.12
N PRO A 79 -4.67 -16.33 -6.33
CA PRO A 79 -3.27 -16.65 -5.99
C PRO A 79 -2.24 -15.72 -6.62
N LYS A 80 -2.50 -15.18 -7.82
CA LYS A 80 -1.62 -14.22 -8.51
C LYS A 80 -1.48 -12.87 -7.80
N LEU A 81 -2.36 -12.54 -6.84
CA LEU A 81 -2.25 -11.32 -6.03
C LEU A 81 -1.20 -11.45 -4.93
N LYS A 82 -0.97 -12.67 -4.41
CA LYS A 82 -0.01 -12.91 -3.32
C LYS A 82 1.39 -12.35 -3.61
N PRO A 83 2.05 -12.62 -4.76
CA PRO A 83 3.38 -12.07 -5.02
C PRO A 83 3.42 -10.53 -5.11
N ILE A 84 2.29 -9.88 -5.43
CA ILE A 84 2.17 -8.43 -5.60
C ILE A 84 1.89 -7.73 -4.27
N LEU A 85 1.06 -8.36 -3.42
CA LEU A 85 0.49 -7.73 -2.21
C LEU A 85 1.03 -8.32 -0.90
N LYS A 86 1.93 -9.32 -0.94
CA LYS A 86 2.49 -9.93 0.28
C LYS A 86 3.15 -8.93 1.21
N ASP A 87 3.89 -7.97 0.66
CA ASP A 87 4.67 -7.00 1.45
C ASP A 87 3.78 -5.89 2.03
N THR A 88 2.50 -5.85 1.63
CA THR A 88 1.47 -4.94 2.13
C THR A 88 0.30 -5.71 2.74
N TYR A 89 0.51 -6.96 3.15
CA TYR A 89 -0.47 -7.80 3.84
C TYR A 89 -1.82 -7.90 3.10
N GLY A 90 -1.77 -8.02 1.77
CA GLY A 90 -2.98 -8.14 0.93
C GLY A 90 -3.69 -6.83 0.65
N VAL A 91 -3.17 -5.69 1.08
CA VAL A 91 -3.74 -4.36 0.83
C VAL A 91 -3.08 -3.73 -0.40
N ILE A 92 -3.85 -3.20 -1.34
CA ILE A 92 -3.32 -2.37 -2.43
C ILE A 92 -3.00 -0.99 -1.86
N LEU A 93 -1.73 -0.74 -1.57
CA LEU A 93 -1.24 0.48 -0.92
C LEU A 93 -0.54 1.42 -1.90
N TYR A 94 0.06 0.87 -2.97
CA TYR A 94 0.88 1.62 -3.93
C TYR A 94 0.30 1.62 -5.34
N GLN A 95 0.65 2.63 -6.12
CA GLN A 95 0.24 2.76 -7.52
C GLN A 95 0.83 1.66 -8.39
N GLU A 96 2.06 1.28 -8.10
CA GLU A 96 2.80 0.21 -8.73
C GLU A 96 2.08 -1.14 -8.55
N GLN A 97 1.44 -1.36 -7.40
CA GLN A 97 0.66 -2.57 -7.17
C GLN A 97 -0.60 -2.60 -8.05
N VAL A 98 -1.28 -1.46 -8.25
CA VAL A 98 -2.40 -1.37 -9.22
C VAL A 98 -1.92 -1.74 -10.62
N MET A 99 -0.78 -1.18 -11.04
CA MET A 99 -0.22 -1.48 -12.36
C MET A 99 0.18 -2.95 -12.51
N GLN A 100 0.79 -3.54 -11.49
CA GLN A 100 1.15 -4.97 -11.48
C GLN A 100 -0.08 -5.87 -11.54
N VAL A 101 -1.14 -5.57 -10.77
CA VAL A 101 -2.40 -6.32 -10.83
C VAL A 101 -2.99 -6.26 -12.24
N VAL A 102 -3.10 -5.06 -12.81
CA VAL A 102 -3.65 -4.89 -14.16
C VAL A 102 -2.83 -5.64 -15.20
N SER A 103 -1.49 -5.53 -15.14
CA SER A 103 -0.57 -6.22 -16.05
C SER A 103 -0.72 -7.74 -15.96
N VAL A 104 -0.78 -8.29 -14.75
CA VAL A 104 -0.84 -9.75 -14.51
C VAL A 104 -2.18 -10.35 -14.90
N PHE A 105 -3.28 -9.62 -14.70
CA PHE A 105 -4.63 -10.14 -14.98
C PHE A 105 -5.11 -9.85 -16.40
N ALA A 106 -4.72 -8.73 -17.02
CA ALA A 106 -5.13 -8.39 -18.38
C ALA A 106 -4.02 -8.55 -19.43
N CYS A 107 -2.92 -9.24 -19.08
CA CYS A 107 -1.77 -9.44 -19.97
C CYS A 107 -1.27 -8.13 -20.61
N LEU A 108 -1.35 -7.02 -19.88
CA LEU A 108 -1.00 -5.68 -20.35
C LEU A 108 0.47 -5.38 -20.04
N GLY A 109 1.13 -4.62 -20.93
CA GLY A 109 2.43 -4.05 -20.62
C GLY A 109 2.32 -3.01 -19.49
N LEU A 110 3.42 -2.72 -18.77
CA LEU A 110 3.41 -1.73 -17.69
C LEU A 110 3.00 -0.33 -18.15
N GLY A 111 3.30 0.05 -19.39
CA GLY A 111 2.84 1.32 -19.97
C GLY A 111 1.33 1.37 -20.15
N GLU A 112 0.71 0.29 -20.61
CA GLU A 112 -0.76 0.18 -20.71
C GLU A 112 -1.41 0.15 -19.32
N ALA A 113 -0.76 -0.49 -18.35
CA ALA A 113 -1.23 -0.51 -16.97
C ALA A 113 -1.19 0.88 -16.30
N ASP A 114 -0.24 1.75 -16.63
CA ASP A 114 -0.27 3.15 -16.15
C ASP A 114 -1.44 3.93 -16.78
N LEU A 115 -1.78 3.69 -18.05
CA LEU A 115 -2.97 4.30 -18.67
C LEU A 115 -4.24 3.89 -17.91
N PHE A 116 -4.35 2.61 -17.54
CA PHE A 116 -5.44 2.11 -16.71
C PHE A 116 -5.47 2.82 -15.34
N ARG A 117 -4.34 2.91 -14.65
CA ARG A 117 -4.23 3.59 -13.36
C ARG A 117 -4.62 5.08 -13.43
N ARG A 118 -4.22 5.78 -14.50
CA ARG A 118 -4.59 7.17 -14.77
C ARG A 118 -6.10 7.32 -15.01
N ALA A 119 -6.71 6.38 -15.73
CA ALA A 119 -8.15 6.36 -15.97
C ALA A 119 -8.97 6.24 -14.67
N ILE A 120 -8.57 5.36 -13.74
CA ILE A 120 -9.20 5.25 -12.42
C ILE A 120 -9.11 6.59 -11.67
N SER A 121 -7.94 7.25 -11.76
CA SER A 121 -7.68 8.49 -11.05
C SER A 121 -8.47 9.68 -11.62
N SER A 122 -8.77 9.68 -12.92
CA SER A 122 -9.52 10.75 -13.59
C SER A 122 -11.02 10.72 -13.31
N ARG A 123 -11.55 9.58 -12.84
CA ARG A 123 -12.99 9.34 -12.60
C ARG A 123 -13.88 9.63 -13.83
N SER A 124 -13.32 9.64 -15.04
CA SER A 124 -14.07 9.80 -16.28
C SER A 124 -14.83 8.51 -16.60
N PRO A 125 -16.19 8.53 -16.66
CA PRO A 125 -16.97 7.33 -16.93
C PRO A 125 -16.62 6.70 -18.28
N VAL A 126 -16.45 7.53 -19.32
CA VAL A 126 -16.12 7.08 -20.68
C VAL A 126 -14.77 6.37 -20.73
N GLU A 127 -13.75 6.93 -20.07
CA GLU A 127 -12.42 6.29 -20.06
C GLU A 127 -12.42 5.04 -19.18
N MET A 128 -13.12 5.04 -18.05
CA MET A 128 -13.28 3.85 -17.21
C MET A 128 -13.96 2.70 -17.95
N GLU A 129 -15.00 2.97 -18.73
CA GLU A 129 -15.71 1.95 -19.50
C GLU A 129 -14.83 1.38 -20.61
N ARG A 130 -14.10 2.24 -21.34
CA ARG A 130 -13.10 1.82 -22.32
C ARG A 130 -12.02 0.92 -21.70
N GLN A 131 -11.49 1.30 -20.54
CA GLN A 131 -10.47 0.52 -19.85
C GLN A 131 -11.03 -0.80 -19.29
N ARG A 132 -12.27 -0.81 -18.80
CA ARG A 132 -12.98 -2.02 -18.38
C ARG A 132 -13.09 -3.02 -19.53
N ASP A 133 -13.52 -2.57 -20.71
CA ASP A 133 -13.63 -3.44 -21.89
C ASP A 133 -12.28 -3.99 -22.33
N ASN A 134 -11.23 -3.15 -22.31
CA ASN A 134 -9.88 -3.58 -22.62
C ASN A 134 -9.38 -4.64 -21.61
N PHE A 135 -9.64 -4.44 -20.32
CA PHE A 135 -9.29 -5.39 -19.27
C PHE A 135 -10.02 -6.72 -19.49
N LEU A 136 -11.34 -6.71 -19.66
CA LEU A 136 -12.14 -7.93 -19.80
C LEU A 136 -11.80 -8.74 -21.06
N ARG A 137 -11.43 -8.09 -22.16
CA ARG A 137 -11.03 -8.79 -23.40
C ARG A 137 -9.73 -9.57 -23.26
N LYS A 138 -8.83 -9.12 -22.38
CA LYS A 138 -7.51 -9.73 -22.19
C LYS A 138 -7.39 -10.46 -20.84
N ALA A 139 -8.46 -10.43 -20.04
CA ALA A 139 -8.50 -11.03 -18.72
C ALA A 139 -8.32 -12.55 -18.82
N ILE A 140 -7.51 -13.09 -17.91
CA ILE A 140 -7.30 -14.54 -17.72
C ILE A 140 -8.31 -15.15 -16.75
#